data_AF-A0A1Y1IJX0-F1
#
_entry.id   AF-A0A1Y1IJX0-F1
#
_cell.length_a   1.000
_cell.length_b   1.000
_cell.length_c   1.000
_cell.angle_alpha   90.00
_cell.angle_beta   90.00
_cell.angle_gamma   90.00
#
_symmetry.space_group_name_H-M   'P 1'
#
loop_
_entity.id
_entity.type
_entity.pdbx_description
1 polymer ?
#
loop_
_entity_poly.entity_id
_entity_poly.type
_entity_poly.pdbx_seq_one_letter_code
_entity_poly.pdbx_strand_id
1 'polypeptide(L)'
;MPTALTEAFIAVAECMESYFYVSDLAVQSAEVKDSMAKFGWAWLELPEFPVRKLFPAAAKALQQFPEHRGLVLAIADWCTDACKQSVIAKLEALRCRMLQGLCLAAGHLALRGRFDSNGYMIAGRIFEAMQKAAETPSIQFYSRPIEVKDEFYSAARDAWREVGLETVVATLEEPLRERFGAVNHALRLTAYFLRNHSGVVELTNTDHSVATTQLYLEVLKSMGEAFGNTFPGLAGNTAFQRYLKGTLRGIQAGSSLPGSPFGDCANLAKEALLIYERTINPLGVPWDQRNPCLLTALNAHHQQISDVSQLEISAEVIAYSELRKDVRREILGIAGTCAAADAKAGVESSSAGPSGHNEDTKNEQAGDASTSKREGRAKERACAKCGTTQKQRGSGEPAFKKCSRCMSTYYCGPQCQKAHWKEHKPVCVSR
;
A
#
# COMPACT_ATOMS: atom_id res chain seq x y z
N MET A 1 -18.97 -12.66 -14.09
CA MET A 1 -18.43 -12.48 -12.72
C MET A 1 -17.15 -13.26 -12.49
N PRO A 2 -17.06 -14.59 -12.74
CA PRO A 2 -15.83 -15.35 -12.49
C PRO A 2 -14.62 -14.83 -13.28
N THR A 3 -14.79 -14.54 -14.57
CA THR A 3 -13.71 -14.06 -15.46
C THR A 3 -13.09 -12.75 -14.98
N ALA A 4 -13.89 -11.78 -14.54
CA ALA A 4 -13.40 -10.48 -14.08
C ALA A 4 -12.63 -10.59 -12.74
N LEU A 5 -13.08 -11.48 -11.84
CA LEU A 5 -12.36 -11.77 -10.60
C LEU A 5 -11.03 -12.46 -10.90
N THR A 6 -11.03 -13.44 -11.81
CA THR A 6 -9.82 -14.13 -12.26
C THR A 6 -8.83 -13.14 -12.91
N GLU A 7 -9.30 -12.23 -13.76
CA GLU A 7 -8.46 -11.18 -14.36
C GLU A 7 -7.84 -10.25 -13.29
N ALA A 8 -8.62 -9.84 -12.29
CA ALA A 8 -8.11 -9.01 -11.20
C ALA A 8 -7.06 -9.75 -10.36
N PHE A 9 -7.29 -11.03 -10.07
CA PHE A 9 -6.32 -11.89 -9.39
C PHE A 9 -5.04 -12.08 -10.20
N ILE A 10 -5.16 -12.39 -11.50
CA ILE A 10 -4.01 -12.57 -12.39
C ILE A 10 -3.22 -11.26 -12.47
N ALA A 11 -3.87 -10.13 -12.67
CA ALA A 11 -3.19 -8.83 -12.76
C ALA A 11 -2.42 -8.49 -11.47
N VAL A 12 -3.01 -8.76 -10.30
CA VAL A 12 -2.33 -8.58 -9.01
C VAL A 12 -1.19 -9.59 -8.85
N ALA A 13 -1.43 -10.86 -9.15
CA ALA A 13 -0.45 -11.95 -9.00
C ALA A 13 0.78 -11.75 -9.92
N GLU A 14 0.60 -11.45 -11.20
CA GLU A 14 1.68 -11.17 -12.16
C GLU A 14 2.54 -9.97 -11.70
N CYS A 15 1.89 -8.94 -11.17
CA CYS A 15 2.57 -7.77 -10.63
C CYS A 15 3.30 -8.09 -9.31
N MET A 16 2.73 -8.97 -8.46
CA MET A 16 3.36 -9.43 -7.21
C MET A 16 4.56 -10.34 -7.48
N GLU A 17 4.47 -11.25 -8.43
CA GLU A 17 5.59 -12.12 -8.83
C GLU A 17 6.75 -11.27 -9.36
N SER A 18 6.44 -10.29 -10.21
CA SER A 18 7.42 -9.32 -10.70
C SER A 18 8.04 -8.51 -9.54
N TYR A 19 7.23 -8.09 -8.56
CA TYR A 19 7.71 -7.38 -7.37
C TYR A 19 8.70 -8.23 -6.58
N PHE A 20 8.40 -9.51 -6.32
CA PHE A 20 9.29 -10.38 -5.55
C PHE A 20 10.57 -10.73 -6.30
N TYR A 21 10.48 -11.03 -7.60
CA TYR A 21 11.66 -11.32 -8.43
C TYR A 21 12.65 -10.15 -8.45
N VAL A 22 12.14 -8.93 -8.62
CA VAL A 22 12.93 -7.71 -8.62
C VAL A 22 13.44 -7.38 -7.22
N SER A 23 12.71 -7.79 -6.17
CA SER A 23 13.10 -7.60 -4.78
C SER A 23 14.43 -8.25 -4.42
N ASP A 24 14.68 -9.42 -4.98
CA ASP A 24 15.85 -10.21 -4.64
C ASP A 24 17.15 -9.69 -5.29
N LEU A 25 17.05 -8.79 -6.27
CA LEU A 25 18.20 -8.31 -7.06
C LEU A 25 18.92 -7.07 -6.47
N ALA A 26 18.44 -6.51 -5.35
CA ALA A 26 19.16 -5.58 -4.47
C ALA A 26 19.90 -4.38 -5.13
N VAL A 27 19.38 -3.79 -6.21
CA VAL A 27 19.92 -2.55 -6.79
C VAL A 27 19.01 -1.36 -6.52
N GLN A 28 19.49 -0.40 -5.70
CA GLN A 28 18.75 0.84 -5.45
C GLN A 28 18.70 1.74 -6.70
N SER A 29 17.51 2.24 -7.07
CA SER A 29 17.39 3.22 -8.15
C SER A 29 17.77 4.64 -7.67
N ALA A 30 17.92 5.57 -8.62
CA ALA A 30 18.20 6.97 -8.29
C ALA A 30 17.02 7.63 -7.56
N GLU A 31 15.77 7.25 -7.88
CA GLU A 31 14.57 7.85 -7.30
C GLU A 31 14.47 7.58 -5.79
N VAL A 32 14.83 6.38 -5.31
CA VAL A 32 14.89 6.17 -3.84
C VAL A 32 16.07 6.81 -3.20
N LYS A 33 17.24 6.92 -3.85
CA LYS A 33 18.33 7.69 -3.25
C LYS A 33 17.91 9.14 -3.00
N ASP A 34 17.20 9.74 -3.96
CA ASP A 34 16.62 11.07 -3.82
C ASP A 34 15.52 11.11 -2.73
N SER A 35 14.65 10.10 -2.68
CA SER A 35 13.61 9.98 -1.65
C SER A 35 14.19 9.78 -0.24
N MET A 36 15.24 8.97 -0.08
CA MET A 36 15.95 8.77 1.19
C MET A 36 16.58 10.08 1.64
N ALA A 37 17.24 10.80 0.74
CA ALA A 37 17.81 12.12 1.01
C ALA A 37 16.71 13.12 1.40
N LYS A 38 15.57 13.10 0.71
CA LYS A 38 14.43 14.01 0.92
C LYS A 38 13.69 13.74 2.24
N PHE A 39 13.33 12.49 2.51
CA PHE A 39 12.43 12.12 3.62
C PHE A 39 13.14 11.51 4.84
N GLY A 40 14.42 11.15 4.77
CA GLY A 40 15.18 10.69 5.95
C GLY A 40 14.83 9.29 6.41
N TRP A 41 14.86 8.34 5.49
CA TRP A 41 14.61 6.94 5.79
C TRP A 41 15.71 6.10 5.16
N ALA A 42 15.92 4.90 5.71
CA ALA A 42 17.04 4.04 5.36
C ALA A 42 16.55 2.64 4.96
N TRP A 43 16.29 2.40 3.67
CA TRP A 43 15.96 1.06 3.14
C TRP A 43 16.37 0.90 1.66
N LEU A 44 16.53 -0.36 1.22
CA LEU A 44 16.82 -0.72 -0.17
C LEU A 44 15.60 -0.56 -1.08
N GLU A 45 15.77 0.21 -2.16
CA GLU A 45 14.89 0.09 -3.33
C GLU A 45 15.26 -1.10 -4.19
N LEU A 46 14.23 -1.60 -4.84
CA LEU A 46 14.29 -2.64 -5.85
C LEU A 46 14.27 -1.95 -7.24
N PRO A 47 15.10 -2.38 -8.20
CA PRO A 47 15.27 -1.66 -9.46
C PRO A 47 14.02 -1.73 -10.35
N GLU A 48 13.54 -0.61 -10.90
CA GLU A 48 12.36 -0.53 -11.79
C GLU A 48 11.08 -1.18 -11.21
N PHE A 49 10.57 -0.58 -10.13
CA PHE A 49 9.42 -1.09 -9.36
C PHE A 49 8.10 -1.11 -10.17
N PRO A 50 7.30 -2.20 -10.12
CA PRO A 50 5.95 -2.25 -10.68
C PRO A 50 4.90 -1.53 -9.83
N VAL A 51 5.26 -0.76 -8.80
CA VAL A 51 4.32 -0.18 -7.82
C VAL A 51 3.31 0.77 -8.45
N ARG A 52 3.75 1.53 -9.47
CA ARG A 52 2.89 2.41 -10.28
C ARG A 52 1.89 1.64 -11.17
N LYS A 53 2.05 0.33 -11.33
CA LYS A 53 1.07 -0.55 -12.00
C LYS A 53 0.28 -1.36 -10.98
N LEU A 54 0.96 -1.85 -9.95
CA LEU A 54 0.41 -2.75 -8.95
C LEU A 54 -0.56 -2.04 -8.00
N PHE A 55 -0.25 -0.85 -7.46
CA PHE A 55 -1.22 -0.13 -6.61
C PHE A 55 -2.50 0.22 -7.35
N PRO A 56 -2.49 0.76 -8.59
CA PRO A 56 -3.72 0.97 -9.35
C PRO A 56 -4.50 -0.33 -9.57
N ALA A 57 -3.82 -1.42 -9.94
CA ALA A 57 -4.47 -2.71 -10.19
C ALA A 57 -5.11 -3.26 -8.91
N ALA A 58 -4.37 -3.27 -7.80
CA ALA A 58 -4.84 -3.75 -6.52
C ALA A 58 -5.96 -2.86 -5.93
N ALA A 59 -5.83 -1.53 -6.03
CA ALA A 59 -6.88 -0.61 -5.59
C ALA A 59 -8.17 -0.80 -6.40
N LYS A 60 -8.06 -0.97 -7.72
CA LYS A 60 -9.20 -1.29 -8.59
C LYS A 60 -9.81 -2.65 -8.23
N ALA A 61 -8.99 -3.67 -7.97
CA ALA A 61 -9.45 -4.99 -7.58
C ALA A 61 -10.22 -4.96 -6.25
N LEU A 62 -9.72 -4.23 -5.23
CA LEU A 62 -10.43 -4.03 -3.97
C LEU A 62 -11.75 -3.27 -4.14
N GLN A 63 -11.80 -2.28 -5.02
CA GLN A 63 -13.04 -1.54 -5.30
C GLN A 63 -14.08 -2.40 -6.03
N GLN A 64 -13.63 -3.34 -6.87
CA GLN A 64 -14.52 -4.23 -7.63
C GLN A 64 -14.98 -5.45 -6.83
N PHE A 65 -14.12 -5.98 -5.96
CA PHE A 65 -14.37 -7.22 -5.22
C PHE A 65 -14.06 -7.09 -3.71
N PRO A 66 -14.62 -6.08 -3.01
CA PRO A 66 -14.33 -5.83 -1.60
C PRO A 66 -14.77 -6.96 -0.65
N GLU A 67 -15.68 -7.83 -1.08
CA GLU A 67 -16.19 -8.97 -0.32
C GLU A 67 -15.32 -10.23 -0.41
N HIS A 68 -14.35 -10.27 -1.34
CA HIS A 68 -13.53 -11.45 -1.61
C HIS A 68 -12.36 -11.57 -0.62
N ARG A 69 -12.58 -12.32 0.48
CA ARG A 69 -11.66 -12.46 1.62
C ARG A 69 -10.20 -12.73 1.24
N GLY A 70 -9.96 -13.70 0.34
CA GLY A 70 -8.60 -14.07 -0.06
C GLY A 70 -7.87 -12.99 -0.86
N LEU A 71 -8.61 -12.23 -1.68
CA LEU A 71 -8.06 -11.14 -2.49
C LEU A 71 -7.70 -9.97 -1.57
N VAL A 72 -8.65 -9.60 -0.70
CA VAL A 72 -8.48 -8.55 0.29
C VAL A 72 -7.29 -8.82 1.19
N LEU A 73 -7.16 -10.04 1.71
CA LEU A 73 -6.06 -10.44 2.56
C LEU A 73 -4.71 -10.32 1.83
N ALA A 74 -4.61 -10.87 0.62
CA ALA A 74 -3.39 -10.80 -0.18
C ALA A 74 -2.96 -9.36 -0.49
N ILE A 75 -3.92 -8.50 -0.87
CA ILE A 75 -3.65 -7.09 -1.15
C ILE A 75 -3.28 -6.33 0.12
N ALA A 76 -3.94 -6.59 1.25
CA ALA A 76 -3.66 -5.92 2.52
C ALA A 76 -2.26 -6.27 3.05
N ASP A 77 -1.89 -7.56 3.03
CA ASP A 77 -0.55 -8.02 3.43
C ASP A 77 0.52 -7.42 2.52
N TRP A 78 0.29 -7.43 1.21
CA TRP A 78 1.22 -6.83 0.26
C TRP A 78 1.35 -5.31 0.44
N CYS A 79 0.23 -4.59 0.58
CA CYS A 79 0.22 -3.14 0.79
C CYS A 79 0.99 -2.79 2.07
N THR A 80 0.81 -3.57 3.13
CA THR A 80 1.55 -3.45 4.38
C THR A 80 3.07 -3.58 4.12
N ASP A 81 3.49 -4.64 3.44
CA ASP A 81 4.90 -4.88 3.11
C ASP A 81 5.49 -3.76 2.24
N ALA A 82 4.79 -3.33 1.18
CA ALA A 82 5.25 -2.30 0.26
C ALA A 82 5.36 -0.93 0.95
N CYS A 83 4.36 -0.55 1.76
CA CYS A 83 4.33 0.72 2.46
C CYS A 83 5.30 0.76 3.65
N LYS A 84 5.64 -0.37 4.28
CA LYS A 84 6.72 -0.45 5.29
C LYS A 84 8.08 -0.11 4.68
N GLN A 85 8.29 -0.40 3.40
CA GLN A 85 9.61 -0.32 2.76
C GLN A 85 9.94 1.03 2.15
N SER A 86 8.96 1.81 1.69
CA SER A 86 9.24 3.03 0.89
C SER A 86 8.17 4.10 0.98
N VAL A 87 8.60 5.36 1.12
CA VAL A 87 7.73 6.54 1.05
C VAL A 87 7.08 6.69 -0.32
N ILE A 88 7.78 6.28 -1.38
CA ILE A 88 7.22 6.30 -2.74
C ILE A 88 6.03 5.34 -2.81
N ALA A 89 6.14 4.16 -2.20
CA ALA A 89 5.03 3.21 -2.13
C ALA A 89 3.85 3.78 -1.35
N LYS A 90 4.09 4.44 -0.20
CA LYS A 90 3.03 5.15 0.56
C LYS A 90 2.35 6.21 -0.30
N LEU A 91 3.12 7.10 -0.94
CA LEU A 91 2.58 8.16 -1.79
C LEU A 91 1.78 7.60 -2.98
N GLU A 92 2.25 6.52 -3.58
CA GLU A 92 1.54 5.86 -4.67
C GLU A 92 0.25 5.17 -4.18
N ALA A 93 0.28 4.49 -3.04
CA ALA A 93 -0.91 3.92 -2.42
C ALA A 93 -1.98 4.99 -2.17
N LEU A 94 -1.58 6.16 -1.65
CA LEU A 94 -2.46 7.30 -1.43
C LEU A 94 -3.04 7.83 -2.75
N ARG A 95 -2.20 8.05 -3.77
CA ARG A 95 -2.62 8.58 -5.09
C ARG A 95 -3.51 7.63 -5.88
N CYS A 96 -3.32 6.33 -5.74
CA CYS A 96 -4.06 5.32 -6.49
C CYS A 96 -5.35 4.87 -5.79
N ARG A 97 -5.79 5.58 -4.74
CA ARG A 97 -7.00 5.27 -3.99
C ARG A 97 -6.97 3.89 -3.33
N MET A 98 -5.79 3.44 -2.88
CA MET A 98 -5.68 2.20 -2.12
C MET A 98 -6.51 2.26 -0.82
N LEU A 99 -6.49 3.42 -0.13
CA LEU A 99 -7.30 3.63 1.07
C LEU A 99 -8.81 3.46 0.81
N GLN A 100 -9.31 3.91 -0.35
CA GLN A 100 -10.71 3.69 -0.73
C GLN A 100 -11.03 2.20 -0.86
N GLY A 101 -10.19 1.44 -1.55
CA GLY A 101 -10.35 -0.01 -1.69
C GLY A 101 -10.33 -0.75 -0.35
N LEU A 102 -9.38 -0.41 0.53
CA LEU A 102 -9.26 -0.99 1.87
C LEU A 102 -10.47 -0.63 2.75
N CYS A 103 -10.92 0.63 2.72
CA CYS A 103 -12.14 1.07 3.40
C CYS A 103 -13.39 0.34 2.90
N LEU A 104 -13.53 0.12 1.60
CA LEU A 104 -14.64 -0.67 1.05
C LEU A 104 -14.59 -2.10 1.56
N ALA A 105 -13.43 -2.74 1.54
CA ALA A 105 -13.26 -4.09 2.04
C ALA A 105 -13.62 -4.20 3.54
N ALA A 106 -13.13 -3.28 4.38
CA ALA A 106 -13.50 -3.20 5.79
C ALA A 106 -15.01 -2.97 5.97
N GLY A 107 -15.58 -2.11 5.14
CA GLY A 107 -17.02 -1.86 5.06
C GLY A 107 -17.83 -3.12 4.80
N HIS A 108 -17.51 -3.85 3.75
CA HIS A 108 -18.17 -5.11 3.39
C HIS A 108 -17.99 -6.19 4.47
N LEU A 109 -16.84 -6.21 5.14
CA LEU A 109 -16.61 -7.07 6.27
C LEU A 109 -17.56 -6.72 7.43
N ALA A 110 -17.74 -5.44 7.73
CA ALA A 110 -18.66 -4.96 8.77
C ALA A 110 -20.13 -5.30 8.49
N LEU A 111 -20.55 -5.32 7.22
CA LEU A 111 -21.92 -5.69 6.83
C LEU A 111 -22.30 -7.14 7.18
N ARG A 112 -21.33 -8.01 7.45
CA ARG A 112 -21.59 -9.42 7.81
C ARG A 112 -22.03 -9.60 9.26
N GLY A 113 -22.05 -8.54 10.07
CA GLY A 113 -22.51 -8.59 11.46
C GLY A 113 -21.43 -9.14 12.40
N ARG A 114 -21.70 -10.27 13.06
CA ARG A 114 -20.76 -10.84 14.05
C ARG A 114 -19.51 -11.38 13.35
N PHE A 115 -18.35 -10.86 13.70
CA PHE A 115 -17.08 -11.38 13.19
C PHE A 115 -16.75 -12.71 13.86
N ASP A 116 -16.40 -13.71 13.04
CA ASP A 116 -15.68 -14.89 13.48
C ASP A 116 -14.19 -14.55 13.69
N SER A 117 -13.41 -15.48 14.24
CA SER A 117 -11.95 -15.31 14.39
C SER A 117 -11.26 -14.89 13.09
N ASN A 118 -11.70 -15.45 11.96
CA ASN A 118 -11.19 -15.08 10.64
C ASN A 118 -11.59 -13.65 10.23
N GLY A 119 -12.75 -13.16 10.64
CA GLY A 119 -13.23 -11.82 10.35
C GLY A 119 -12.39 -10.79 11.08
N TYR A 120 -12.08 -11.07 12.35
CA TYR A 120 -11.16 -10.27 13.14
C TYR A 120 -9.77 -10.20 12.54
N MET A 121 -9.21 -11.33 12.11
CA MET A 121 -7.90 -11.38 11.46
C MET A 121 -7.86 -10.54 10.18
N ILE A 122 -8.87 -10.66 9.32
CA ILE A 122 -8.93 -9.88 8.07
C ILE A 122 -9.10 -8.39 8.37
N ALA A 123 -9.95 -8.02 9.34
CA ALA A 123 -10.08 -6.63 9.77
C ALA A 123 -8.74 -6.08 10.25
N GLY A 124 -8.03 -6.81 11.10
CA GLY A 124 -6.68 -6.45 11.56
C GLY A 124 -5.72 -6.18 10.39
N ARG A 125 -5.67 -7.07 9.39
CA ARG A 125 -4.82 -6.88 8.20
C ARG A 125 -5.21 -5.67 7.35
N ILE A 126 -6.51 -5.45 7.14
CA ILE A 126 -6.98 -4.27 6.39
C ILE A 126 -6.55 -2.99 7.11
N PHE A 127 -6.74 -2.92 8.42
CA PHE A 127 -6.40 -1.72 9.20
C PHE A 127 -4.88 -1.53 9.37
N GLU A 128 -4.10 -2.61 9.46
CA GLU A 128 -2.63 -2.55 9.37
C GLU A 128 -2.21 -1.95 8.01
N ALA A 129 -2.81 -2.41 6.92
CA ALA A 129 -2.51 -1.86 5.59
C ALA A 129 -2.88 -0.37 5.47
N MET A 130 -4.05 0.03 6.00
CA MET A 130 -4.49 1.43 6.03
C MET A 130 -3.55 2.30 6.86
N GLN A 131 -3.16 1.83 8.04
CA GLN A 131 -2.17 2.48 8.89
C GLN A 131 -0.85 2.64 8.13
N LYS A 132 -0.30 1.56 7.57
CA LYS A 132 0.99 1.62 6.86
C LYS A 132 0.96 2.52 5.63
N ALA A 133 -0.17 2.59 4.92
CA ALA A 133 -0.33 3.51 3.80
C ALA A 133 -0.38 4.99 4.23
N ALA A 134 -0.96 5.30 5.40
CA ALA A 134 -1.22 6.67 5.84
C ALA A 134 -0.25 7.20 6.91
N GLU A 135 0.48 6.34 7.63
CA GLU A 135 1.40 6.75 8.69
C GLU A 135 2.60 7.50 8.12
N THR A 136 3.14 8.42 8.92
CA THR A 136 4.34 9.17 8.57
C THR A 136 5.54 8.24 8.34
N PRO A 137 6.43 8.56 7.38
CA PRO A 137 7.54 7.68 6.99
C PRO A 137 8.50 7.24 8.08
N SER A 138 8.87 8.14 8.98
CA SER A 138 9.88 7.91 10.01
C SER A 138 9.84 9.02 11.05
N ILE A 139 10.51 8.83 12.19
CA ILE A 139 10.66 9.90 13.19
C ILE A 139 11.43 11.12 12.63
N GLN A 140 12.35 10.87 11.69
CA GLN A 140 13.09 11.94 11.00
C GLN A 140 12.22 12.73 10.02
N PHE A 141 11.03 12.25 9.67
CA PHE A 141 10.09 12.99 8.83
C PHE A 141 9.70 14.33 9.48
N TYR A 142 9.56 14.37 10.80
CA TYR A 142 9.12 15.58 11.50
C TYR A 142 10.18 16.70 11.45
N SER A 143 11.47 16.35 11.35
CA SER A 143 12.56 17.32 11.18
C SER A 143 12.74 17.80 9.74
N ARG A 144 11.95 17.30 8.78
CA ARG A 144 12.03 17.72 7.37
C ARG A 144 11.45 19.11 7.13
N PRO A 145 11.89 19.79 6.05
CA PRO A 145 11.32 21.06 5.62
C PRO A 145 9.80 20.99 5.51
N ILE A 146 9.13 22.13 5.74
CA ILE A 146 7.67 22.18 5.78
C ILE A 146 7.05 21.77 4.44
N GLU A 147 7.71 22.06 3.33
CA GLU A 147 7.27 21.75 1.98
C GLU A 147 7.19 20.24 1.74
N VAL A 148 8.16 19.49 2.30
CA VAL A 148 8.19 18.02 2.22
C VAL A 148 7.05 17.41 3.03
N LYS A 149 6.77 17.98 4.20
CA LYS A 149 5.66 17.56 5.05
C LYS A 149 4.32 17.89 4.41
N ASP A 150 4.18 19.08 3.84
CA ASP A 150 2.98 19.53 3.16
C ASP A 150 2.65 18.69 1.93
N GLU A 151 3.66 18.27 1.16
CA GLU A 151 3.48 17.36 0.03
C GLU A 151 2.85 16.01 0.49
N PHE A 152 3.43 15.39 1.52
CA PHE A 152 2.93 14.11 2.04
C PHE A 152 1.54 14.27 2.67
N TYR A 153 1.33 15.27 3.54
CA TYR A 153 0.03 15.49 4.17
C TYR A 153 -1.03 15.94 3.18
N SER A 154 -0.69 16.62 2.09
CA SER A 154 -1.65 16.90 1.02
C SER A 154 -2.12 15.60 0.37
N ALA A 155 -1.20 14.73 -0.03
CA ALA A 155 -1.56 13.42 -0.61
C ALA A 155 -2.42 12.59 0.36
N ALA A 156 -2.07 12.59 1.66
CA ALA A 156 -2.85 11.89 2.68
C ALA A 156 -4.25 12.50 2.85
N ARG A 157 -4.38 13.82 2.91
CA ARG A 157 -5.68 14.51 3.00
C ARG A 157 -6.56 14.19 1.81
N ASP A 158 -6.01 14.28 0.60
CA ASP A 158 -6.76 14.03 -0.62
C ASP A 158 -7.25 12.58 -0.65
N ALA A 159 -6.37 11.62 -0.33
CA ALA A 159 -6.74 10.22 -0.24
C ALA A 159 -7.85 9.95 0.79
N TRP A 160 -7.79 10.56 1.98
CA TRP A 160 -8.85 10.41 2.99
C TRP A 160 -10.17 11.12 2.61
N ARG A 161 -10.11 12.25 1.90
CA ARG A 161 -11.32 12.96 1.42
C ARG A 161 -12.05 12.19 0.34
N GLU A 162 -11.31 11.52 -0.54
CA GLU A 162 -11.85 10.73 -1.64
C GLU A 162 -12.49 9.41 -1.20
N VAL A 163 -12.43 9.06 0.09
CA VAL A 163 -13.07 7.84 0.61
C VAL A 163 -14.60 7.97 0.55
N GLY A 164 -15.20 7.35 -0.46
CA GLY A 164 -16.65 7.28 -0.70
C GLY A 164 -17.20 5.89 -0.35
N LEU A 165 -17.91 5.77 0.77
CA LEU A 165 -18.48 4.49 1.24
C LEU A 165 -20.00 4.58 1.31
N GLU A 166 -20.65 5.41 0.49
CA GLU A 166 -22.06 5.74 0.60
C GLU A 166 -22.93 4.48 0.62
N THR A 167 -22.66 3.51 -0.25
CA THR A 167 -23.42 2.26 -0.37
C THR A 167 -23.23 1.34 0.84
N VAL A 168 -22.00 1.18 1.30
CA VAL A 168 -21.68 0.37 2.49
C VAL A 168 -22.25 1.02 3.74
N VAL A 169 -21.98 2.32 3.92
CA VAL A 169 -22.42 3.08 5.08
C VAL A 169 -23.93 3.09 5.18
N ALA A 170 -24.65 3.25 4.05
CA ALA A 170 -26.11 3.15 3.98
C ALA A 170 -26.66 1.77 4.38
N THR A 171 -25.86 0.70 4.21
CA THR A 171 -26.28 -0.67 4.55
C THR A 171 -25.93 -1.04 6.00
N LEU A 172 -24.95 -0.37 6.61
CA LEU A 172 -24.66 -0.48 8.05
C LEU A 172 -25.78 0.14 8.94
N GLU A 173 -26.86 0.69 8.37
CA GLU A 173 -27.73 1.72 8.97
C GLU A 173 -28.88 1.31 9.91
N GLU A 174 -29.10 0.06 10.30
CA GLU A 174 -30.12 -0.20 11.33
C GLU A 174 -29.71 0.34 12.74
N PRO A 175 -28.46 0.15 13.22
CA PRO A 175 -28.07 0.62 14.57
C PRO A 175 -27.44 2.03 14.66
N LEU A 176 -27.04 2.66 13.55
CA LEU A 176 -26.36 3.98 13.53
C LEU A 176 -27.27 5.15 13.09
N ARG A 177 -28.59 4.90 13.05
CA ARG A 177 -29.61 5.74 12.39
C ARG A 177 -29.82 7.15 12.96
N GLU A 178 -29.16 7.53 14.06
CA GLU A 178 -29.10 8.92 14.49
C GLU A 178 -28.17 9.73 13.55
N ARG A 179 -28.69 10.02 12.35
CA ARG A 179 -28.20 10.97 11.32
C ARG A 179 -26.83 11.57 11.62
N PHE A 180 -25.78 10.77 11.50
CA PHE A 180 -24.45 11.31 11.38
C PHE A 180 -24.40 11.95 9.98
N GLY A 181 -24.51 13.28 9.91
CA GLY A 181 -24.50 14.07 8.66
C GLY A 181 -23.19 13.93 7.86
N ALA A 182 -22.68 15.02 7.28
CA ALA A 182 -21.51 15.00 6.40
C ALA A 182 -20.17 14.77 7.15
N VAL A 183 -20.02 13.61 7.78
CA VAL A 183 -18.77 13.16 8.41
C VAL A 183 -18.03 12.25 7.45
N ASN A 184 -16.70 12.37 7.42
CA ASN A 184 -15.84 11.50 6.63
C ASN A 184 -16.16 10.01 6.85
N HIS A 185 -16.30 9.26 5.76
CA HIS A 185 -16.72 7.86 5.81
C HIS A 185 -15.70 6.94 6.47
N ALA A 186 -14.39 7.18 6.27
CA ALA A 186 -13.35 6.41 6.95
C ALA A 186 -13.42 6.61 8.48
N LEU A 187 -13.64 7.85 8.93
CA LEU A 187 -13.82 8.14 10.35
C LEU A 187 -15.04 7.41 10.94
N ARG A 188 -16.17 7.39 10.23
CA ARG A 188 -17.37 6.66 10.65
C ARG A 188 -17.10 5.16 10.75
N LEU A 189 -16.43 4.59 9.74
CA LEU A 189 -16.09 3.17 9.69
C LEU A 189 -15.15 2.77 10.83
N THR A 190 -14.06 3.51 11.05
CA THR A 190 -13.11 3.21 12.12
C THR A 190 -13.77 3.31 13.50
N ALA A 191 -14.60 4.32 13.73
CA ALA A 191 -15.34 4.47 14.99
C ALA A 191 -16.39 3.35 15.19
N TYR A 192 -16.94 2.81 14.12
CA TYR A 192 -17.80 1.62 14.18
C TYR A 192 -17.00 0.38 14.62
N PHE A 193 -15.84 0.12 14.01
CA PHE A 193 -15.00 -1.02 14.37
C PHE A 193 -14.53 -0.96 15.83
N LEU A 194 -14.06 0.22 16.29
CA LEU A 194 -13.66 0.42 17.69
C LEU A 194 -14.77 0.06 18.68
N ARG A 195 -16.00 0.50 18.41
CA ARG A 195 -17.14 0.24 19.31
C ARG A 195 -17.56 -1.22 19.33
N ASN A 196 -17.54 -1.89 18.19
CA ASN A 196 -17.98 -3.29 18.11
C ASN A 196 -16.90 -4.27 18.55
N HIS A 197 -15.62 -3.91 18.43
CA HIS A 197 -14.53 -4.74 18.95
C HIS A 197 -14.34 -4.62 20.45
N SER A 198 -14.53 -3.44 21.04
CA SER A 198 -14.24 -3.23 22.47
C SER A 198 -15.07 -4.14 23.38
N GLY A 199 -16.29 -4.50 22.97
CA GLY A 199 -17.15 -5.41 23.75
C GLY A 199 -16.81 -6.90 23.62
N VAL A 200 -16.00 -7.31 22.64
CA VAL A 200 -15.68 -8.73 22.39
C VAL A 200 -14.49 -9.20 23.24
N VAL A 201 -13.63 -8.25 23.64
CA VAL A 201 -12.43 -8.50 24.46
C VAL A 201 -12.75 -9.20 25.78
N GLU A 202 -13.92 -8.94 26.36
CA GLU A 202 -14.33 -9.54 27.63
C GLU A 202 -14.55 -11.07 27.57
N LEU A 203 -14.76 -11.64 26.38
CA LEU A 203 -15.17 -13.04 26.25
C LEU A 203 -14.05 -14.00 25.84
N THR A 204 -13.00 -13.53 25.15
CA THR A 204 -12.02 -14.45 24.54
C THR A 204 -10.59 -14.30 25.06
N ASN A 205 -10.25 -13.21 25.75
CA ASN A 205 -8.90 -12.96 26.32
C ASN A 205 -7.74 -13.31 25.37
N THR A 206 -7.92 -13.09 24.07
CA THR A 206 -6.95 -13.42 23.02
C THR A 206 -6.15 -12.16 22.66
N ASP A 207 -4.81 -12.25 22.64
CA ASP A 207 -3.88 -11.15 22.29
C ASP A 207 -4.26 -10.40 20.99
N HIS A 208 -4.95 -11.06 20.06
CA HIS A 208 -5.31 -10.49 18.76
C HIS A 208 -6.30 -9.32 18.84
N SER A 209 -7.17 -9.26 19.85
CA SER A 209 -8.17 -8.19 19.95
C SER A 209 -7.57 -6.86 20.40
N VAL A 210 -6.52 -6.92 21.23
CA VAL A 210 -5.77 -5.74 21.69
C VAL A 210 -5.00 -5.14 20.51
N ALA A 211 -4.21 -5.97 19.81
CA ALA A 211 -3.46 -5.54 18.64
C ALA A 211 -4.38 -4.89 17.59
N THR A 212 -5.56 -5.46 17.39
CA THR A 212 -6.53 -4.93 16.43
C THR A 212 -7.13 -3.59 16.88
N THR A 213 -7.44 -3.42 18.17
CA THR A 213 -7.91 -2.14 18.72
C THR A 213 -6.85 -1.04 18.58
N GLN A 214 -5.58 -1.38 18.83
CA GLN A 214 -4.45 -0.49 18.62
C GLN A 214 -4.38 0.00 17.16
N LEU A 215 -4.46 -0.92 16.19
CA LEU A 215 -4.44 -0.56 14.77
C LEU A 215 -5.56 0.43 14.40
N TYR A 216 -6.76 0.24 14.95
CA TYR A 216 -7.89 1.15 14.71
C TYR A 216 -7.64 2.56 15.25
N LEU A 217 -7.05 2.66 16.45
CA LEU A 217 -6.67 3.95 17.05
C LEU A 217 -5.54 4.63 16.27
N GLU A 218 -4.57 3.86 15.77
CA GLU A 218 -3.48 4.37 14.92
C GLU A 218 -4.01 4.91 13.59
N VAL A 219 -4.99 4.23 12.96
CA VAL A 219 -5.68 4.76 11.76
C VAL A 219 -6.42 6.07 12.07
N LEU A 220 -7.12 6.17 13.21
CA LEU A 220 -7.75 7.43 13.63
C LEU A 220 -6.73 8.56 13.78
N LYS A 221 -5.59 8.27 14.42
CA LYS A 221 -4.49 9.22 14.59
C LYS A 221 -3.96 9.69 13.23
N SER A 222 -3.57 8.78 12.33
CA SER A 222 -3.01 9.14 11.03
C SER A 222 -3.97 9.97 10.19
N MET A 223 -5.27 9.68 10.26
CA MET A 223 -6.28 10.54 9.64
C MET A 223 -6.30 11.93 10.28
N GLY A 224 -6.33 12.03 11.62
CA GLY A 224 -6.27 13.31 12.33
C GLY A 224 -5.03 14.14 11.93
N GLU A 225 -3.85 13.52 11.89
CA GLU A 225 -2.59 14.16 11.49
C GLU A 225 -2.67 14.78 10.09
N ALA A 226 -3.22 14.04 9.11
CA ALA A 226 -3.41 14.55 7.75
C ALA A 226 -4.24 15.86 7.74
N PHE A 227 -5.28 15.94 8.56
CA PHE A 227 -6.15 17.11 8.70
C PHE A 227 -5.70 18.09 9.80
N GLY A 228 -4.40 18.17 10.09
CA GLY A 228 -3.86 19.16 11.04
C GLY A 228 -4.29 18.90 12.48
N ASN A 229 -4.45 17.63 12.85
CA ASN A 229 -4.95 17.15 14.12
C ASN A 229 -6.38 17.62 14.41
N THR A 230 -7.22 17.54 13.37
CA THR A 230 -8.66 17.74 13.47
C THR A 230 -9.38 16.65 12.69
N PHE A 231 -10.63 16.37 13.04
CA PHE A 231 -11.48 15.45 12.30
C PHE A 231 -12.41 16.22 11.35
N PRO A 232 -12.29 16.02 10.02
CA PRO A 232 -13.06 16.79 9.04
C PRO A 232 -14.57 16.50 9.16
N GLY A 233 -15.38 17.56 9.14
CA GLY A 233 -16.85 17.47 9.18
C GLY A 233 -17.44 17.10 10.56
N LEU A 234 -16.61 16.87 11.58
CA LEU A 234 -17.07 16.44 12.90
C LEU A 234 -17.67 17.59 13.74
N ALA A 235 -17.11 18.80 13.68
CA ALA A 235 -17.46 19.91 14.58
C ALA A 235 -18.95 20.32 14.54
N GLY A 236 -19.62 20.15 13.39
CA GLY A 236 -21.05 20.45 13.22
C GLY A 236 -22.00 19.28 13.57
N ASN A 237 -21.47 18.09 13.89
CA ASN A 237 -22.26 16.88 14.07
C ASN A 237 -22.24 16.39 15.53
N THR A 238 -23.12 16.96 16.35
CA THR A 238 -23.21 16.68 17.80
C THR A 238 -23.54 15.21 18.11
N ALA A 239 -24.34 14.55 17.27
CA ALA A 239 -24.67 13.14 17.44
C ALA A 239 -23.42 12.26 17.29
N PHE A 240 -22.66 12.45 16.21
CA PHE A 240 -21.43 11.67 15.97
C PHE A 240 -20.33 12.01 16.96
N GLN A 241 -20.24 13.27 17.40
CA GLN A 241 -19.34 13.66 18.49
C GLN A 241 -19.60 12.87 19.77
N ARG A 242 -20.88 12.76 20.19
CA ARG A 242 -21.26 11.98 21.37
C ARG A 242 -20.87 10.51 21.21
N TYR A 243 -21.13 9.93 20.03
CA TYR A 243 -20.78 8.56 19.70
C TYR A 243 -19.26 8.32 19.79
N LEU A 244 -18.45 9.14 19.12
CA LEU A 244 -17.00 8.99 19.07
C LEU A 244 -16.38 9.21 20.46
N LYS A 245 -16.79 10.28 21.17
CA LYS A 245 -16.33 10.57 22.53
C LYS A 245 -16.66 9.45 23.51
N GLY A 246 -17.87 8.90 23.44
CA GLY A 246 -18.28 7.76 24.27
C GLY A 246 -17.43 6.51 23.99
N THR A 247 -17.20 6.22 22.72
CA THR A 247 -16.37 5.08 22.28
C THR A 247 -14.94 5.20 22.80
N LEU A 248 -14.29 6.35 22.60
CA LEU A 248 -12.92 6.57 23.04
C LEU A 248 -12.76 6.56 24.57
N ARG A 249 -13.72 7.14 25.32
CA ARG A 249 -13.73 7.09 26.79
C ARG A 249 -13.95 5.68 27.33
N GLY A 250 -14.79 4.89 26.67
CA GLY A 250 -15.00 3.48 27.03
C GLY A 250 -13.70 2.68 26.93
N ILE A 251 -12.95 2.86 25.84
CA ILE A 251 -11.64 2.21 25.66
C ILE A 251 -10.67 2.69 26.75
N GLN A 252 -10.53 4.01 26.93
CA GLN A 252 -9.64 4.58 27.95
C GLN A 252 -9.92 4.07 29.37
N ALA A 253 -11.20 3.97 29.75
CA ALA A 253 -11.62 3.42 31.03
C ALA A 253 -11.27 1.93 31.15
N GLY A 254 -11.55 1.13 30.12
CA GLY A 254 -11.21 -0.30 30.10
C GLY A 254 -9.70 -0.55 30.16
N SER A 255 -8.88 0.32 29.57
CA SER A 255 -7.42 0.26 29.65
C SER A 255 -6.84 0.68 31.00
N SER A 256 -7.63 1.37 31.84
CA SER A 256 -7.17 1.86 33.15
C SER A 256 -7.40 0.85 34.28
N LEU A 257 -7.99 -0.32 33.98
CA LEU A 257 -8.19 -1.39 34.96
C LEU A 257 -6.86 -2.13 35.24
N PRO A 258 -6.53 -2.44 36.51
CA PRO A 258 -5.35 -3.24 36.83
C PRO A 258 -5.39 -4.61 36.14
N GLY A 259 -4.32 -4.98 35.42
CA GLY A 259 -4.28 -6.23 34.64
C GLY A 259 -5.03 -6.18 33.30
N SER A 260 -5.43 -4.99 32.85
CA SER A 260 -6.11 -4.81 31.58
C SER A 260 -5.23 -5.24 30.40
N PRO A 261 -5.76 -6.04 29.47
CA PRO A 261 -5.03 -6.44 28.27
C PRO A 261 -4.78 -5.25 27.32
N PHE A 262 -5.44 -4.11 27.54
CA PHE A 262 -5.41 -3.00 26.59
C PHE A 262 -4.13 -2.13 26.60
N GLY A 263 -3.19 -2.31 27.55
CA GLY A 263 -1.84 -1.72 27.52
C GLY A 263 -1.71 -0.33 26.89
N ASP A 264 -0.89 -0.22 25.84
CA ASP A 264 -0.58 1.02 25.09
C ASP A 264 -1.80 1.69 24.41
N CYS A 265 -2.93 0.99 24.29
CA CYS A 265 -4.17 1.59 23.75
C CYS A 265 -4.67 2.75 24.62
N ALA A 266 -4.36 2.78 25.92
CA ALA A 266 -4.75 3.89 26.80
C ALA A 266 -4.17 5.23 26.32
N ASN A 267 -2.91 5.20 25.86
CA ASN A 267 -2.20 6.38 25.39
C ASN A 267 -2.72 6.84 24.02
N LEU A 268 -2.96 5.88 23.11
CA LEU A 268 -3.55 6.16 21.81
C LEU A 268 -5.00 6.67 21.93
N ALA A 269 -5.79 6.15 22.86
CA ALA A 269 -7.13 6.65 23.13
C ALA A 269 -7.11 8.09 23.68
N LYS A 270 -6.15 8.41 24.57
CA LYS A 270 -5.92 9.79 25.04
C LYS A 270 -5.54 10.72 23.89
N GLU A 271 -4.67 10.27 22.99
CA GLU A 271 -4.29 11.04 21.80
C GLU A 271 -5.49 11.28 20.87
N ALA A 272 -6.27 10.25 20.57
CA ALA A 272 -7.48 10.38 19.76
C ALA A 272 -8.51 11.31 20.41
N LEU A 273 -8.65 11.28 21.74
CA LEU A 273 -9.49 12.22 22.49
C LEU A 273 -8.99 13.66 22.38
N LEU A 274 -7.68 13.88 22.39
CA LEU A 274 -7.08 15.21 22.23
C LEU A 274 -7.34 15.78 20.82
N ILE A 275 -7.20 14.95 19.76
CA ILE A 275 -7.57 15.32 18.38
C ILE A 275 -9.06 15.67 18.31
N TYR A 276 -9.92 14.87 18.96
CA TYR A 276 -11.35 15.14 19.07
C TYR A 276 -11.61 16.50 19.75
N GLU A 277 -11.01 16.77 20.92
CA GLU A 277 -11.23 18.01 21.68
C GLU A 277 -10.78 19.24 20.89
N ARG A 278 -9.63 19.14 20.21
CA ARG A 278 -9.15 20.17 19.30
C ARG A 278 -10.09 20.41 18.13
N THR A 279 -10.73 19.36 17.61
CA THR A 279 -11.73 19.51 16.53
C THR A 279 -12.93 20.37 16.97
N ILE A 280 -13.29 20.33 18.25
CA ILE A 280 -14.39 21.12 18.81
C ILE A 280 -13.93 22.52 19.22
N ASN A 281 -12.75 22.64 19.81
CA ASN A 281 -12.20 23.90 20.28
C ASN A 281 -10.71 24.05 19.89
N PRO A 282 -10.42 24.44 18.63
CA PRO A 282 -9.04 24.54 18.15
C PRO A 282 -8.20 25.58 18.92
N LEU A 283 -8.85 26.65 19.42
CA LEU A 283 -8.19 27.72 20.17
C LEU A 283 -7.86 27.31 21.61
N GLY A 284 -8.73 26.50 22.24
CA GLY A 284 -8.53 26.02 23.61
C GLY A 284 -7.59 24.82 23.73
N VAL A 285 -7.31 24.13 22.62
CA VAL A 285 -6.40 22.97 22.57
C VAL A 285 -5.31 23.25 21.52
N PRO A 286 -4.32 24.09 21.84
CA PRO A 286 -3.23 24.40 20.93
C PRO A 286 -2.42 23.13 20.63
N TRP A 287 -2.06 22.95 19.35
CA TRP A 287 -1.25 21.85 18.87
C TRP A 287 -0.16 22.42 17.98
N ASP A 288 1.08 22.11 18.31
CA ASP A 288 2.24 22.50 17.51
C ASP A 288 2.87 21.27 16.86
N GLN A 289 2.76 21.17 15.54
CA GLN A 289 3.42 20.08 14.78
C GLN A 289 4.95 20.23 14.75
N ARG A 290 5.48 21.42 15.09
CA ARG A 290 6.92 21.67 15.21
C ARG A 290 7.48 21.21 16.56
N ASN A 291 6.59 20.95 17.52
CA ASN A 291 6.95 20.53 18.85
C ASN A 291 5.99 19.39 19.28
N PRO A 292 6.23 18.13 18.84
CA PRO A 292 5.31 17.01 19.10
C PRO A 292 5.06 16.74 20.59
N CYS A 293 5.86 17.32 21.49
CA CYS A 293 5.46 18.15 22.65
C CYS A 293 4.47 17.62 23.71
N LEU A 294 3.33 17.10 23.29
CA LEU A 294 2.13 16.97 24.11
C LEU A 294 1.62 15.53 24.26
N LEU A 295 2.40 14.54 23.85
CA LEU A 295 2.11 13.14 24.15
C LEU A 295 3.27 12.53 24.92
N THR A 296 3.02 12.25 26.20
CA THR A 296 3.92 11.48 27.07
C THR A 296 4.39 10.17 26.40
N ALA A 297 3.54 9.57 25.55
CA ALA A 297 3.87 8.37 24.78
C ALA A 297 4.90 8.60 23.66
N LEU A 298 4.85 9.74 22.95
CA LEU A 298 5.85 10.10 21.94
C LEU A 298 7.19 10.49 22.60
N ASN A 299 7.16 11.14 23.77
CA ASN A 299 8.36 11.38 24.57
C ASN A 299 8.98 10.06 25.08
N ALA A 300 8.17 9.12 25.57
CA ALA A 300 8.64 7.81 26.03
C ALA A 300 9.22 6.96 24.88
N HIS A 301 8.55 6.95 23.73
CA HIS A 301 9.01 6.18 22.57
C HIS A 301 10.26 6.79 21.92
N HIS A 302 10.35 8.13 21.85
CA HIS A 302 11.55 8.81 21.35
C HIS A 302 12.75 8.59 22.28
N GLN A 303 12.55 8.59 23.61
CA GLN A 303 13.62 8.30 24.58
C GLN A 303 14.10 6.84 24.49
N GLN A 304 13.21 5.89 24.18
CA GLN A 304 13.58 4.48 23.98
C GLN A 304 14.29 4.23 22.65
N ILE A 305 13.90 4.92 21.57
CA ILE A 305 14.50 4.74 20.23
C ILE A 305 15.87 5.41 20.11
N SER A 306 16.12 6.49 20.86
CA SER A 306 17.41 7.20 20.83
C SER A 306 18.61 6.40 21.35
N ASP A 307 18.39 5.27 22.04
CA ASP A 307 19.44 4.37 22.52
C ASP A 307 19.69 3.15 21.61
N VAL A 308 18.90 2.94 20.56
CA VAL A 308 19.12 1.82 19.63
C VAL A 308 20.19 2.21 18.61
N SER A 309 21.38 1.64 18.76
CA SER A 309 22.44 1.80 17.77
C SER A 309 21.96 1.26 16.41
N GLN A 310 22.22 2.02 15.34
CA GLN A 310 21.82 1.67 13.96
C GLN A 310 22.39 0.33 13.44
N LEU A 311 23.21 -0.38 14.23
CA LEU A 311 23.92 -1.59 13.83
C LEU A 311 23.14 -2.89 14.10
N GLU A 312 22.12 -2.89 14.97
CA GLU A 312 21.41 -4.12 15.37
C GLU A 312 20.25 -4.52 14.44
N ILE A 313 19.81 -3.63 13.54
CA ILE A 313 18.67 -3.87 12.64
C ILE A 313 18.98 -4.94 11.56
N SER A 314 20.23 -5.40 11.40
CA SER A 314 20.61 -6.22 10.23
C SER A 314 20.29 -7.72 10.33
N ALA A 315 20.37 -8.36 11.51
CA ALA A 315 20.27 -9.82 11.61
C ALA A 315 18.82 -10.34 11.67
N GLU A 316 17.95 -9.67 12.43
CA GLU A 316 16.54 -10.04 12.54
C GLU A 316 15.76 -9.76 11.25
N VAL A 317 16.13 -8.70 10.53
CA VAL A 317 15.57 -8.41 9.19
C VAL A 317 15.93 -9.51 8.19
N ILE A 318 17.16 -10.05 8.25
CA ILE A 318 17.58 -11.17 7.40
C ILE A 318 16.82 -12.44 7.79
N ALA A 319 16.72 -12.78 9.08
CA ALA A 319 15.98 -13.95 9.54
C ALA A 319 14.48 -13.87 9.19
N TYR A 320 13.87 -12.68 9.32
CA TYR A 320 12.48 -12.42 8.92
C TYR A 320 12.31 -12.45 7.40
N SER A 321 13.33 -12.08 6.63
CA SER A 321 13.34 -12.23 5.17
C SER A 321 13.34 -13.70 4.75
N GLU A 322 14.16 -14.55 5.38
CA GLU A 322 14.22 -16.00 5.10
C GLU A 322 12.91 -16.71 5.48
N LEU A 323 12.34 -16.43 6.66
CA LEU A 323 11.04 -16.98 7.05
C LEU A 323 9.93 -16.60 6.05
N ARG A 324 9.96 -15.37 5.52
CA ARG A 324 9.02 -14.95 4.47
C ARG A 324 9.23 -15.68 3.15
N LYS A 325 10.46 -16.03 2.78
CA LYS A 325 10.73 -16.83 1.56
C LYS A 325 10.12 -18.23 1.65
N ASP A 326 10.09 -18.82 2.84
CA ASP A 326 9.54 -20.17 3.05
C ASP A 326 8.01 -20.18 2.91
N VAL A 327 7.32 -19.26 3.59
CA VAL A 327 5.86 -19.11 3.49
C VAL A 327 5.44 -18.75 2.05
N ARG A 328 6.25 -17.96 1.33
CA ARG A 328 6.00 -17.61 -0.08
C ARG A 328 6.11 -18.80 -1.01
N ARG A 329 7.07 -19.71 -0.80
CA ARG A 329 7.20 -20.94 -1.59
C ARG A 329 5.99 -21.85 -1.43
N GLU A 330 5.45 -21.91 -0.22
CA GLU A 330 4.24 -22.69 0.07
C GLU A 330 3.01 -22.14 -0.66
N ILE A 331 2.76 -20.83 -0.57
CA ILE A 331 1.61 -20.18 -1.22
C ILE A 331 1.66 -20.32 -2.75
N LEU A 332 2.84 -20.15 -3.36
CA LEU A 332 3.02 -20.33 -4.80
C LEU A 332 2.83 -21.79 -5.24
N GLY A 333 3.22 -22.76 -4.41
CA GLY A 333 2.92 -24.18 -4.64
C GLY A 333 1.41 -24.44 -4.66
N ILE A 334 0.68 -23.85 -3.71
CA ILE A 334 -0.79 -23.96 -3.65
C ILE A 334 -1.42 -23.34 -4.89
N ALA A 335 -1.03 -22.13 -5.27
CA ALA A 335 -1.55 -21.47 -6.48
C ALA A 335 -1.28 -22.28 -7.77
N GLY A 336 -0.08 -22.83 -7.91
CA GLY A 336 0.29 -23.68 -9.06
C GLY A 336 -0.54 -24.97 -9.14
N THR A 337 -0.81 -25.60 -7.99
CA THR A 337 -1.66 -26.80 -7.93
C THR A 337 -3.12 -26.52 -8.27
N CYS A 338 -3.67 -25.38 -7.83
CA CYS A 338 -5.02 -24.95 -8.24
C CYS A 338 -5.11 -24.67 -9.75
N ALA A 339 -4.16 -23.93 -10.32
CA ALA A 339 -4.14 -23.65 -11.75
C ALA A 339 -4.00 -24.93 -12.61
N ALA A 340 -3.21 -25.91 -12.15
CA ALA A 340 -3.07 -27.19 -12.81
C ALA A 340 -4.35 -28.06 -12.72
N ALA A 341 -5.08 -27.96 -11.61
CA ALA A 341 -6.37 -28.66 -11.45
C ALA A 341 -7.42 -28.09 -12.41
N ASP A 342 -7.50 -26.76 -12.55
CA ASP A 342 -8.41 -26.10 -13.49
C ASP A 342 -8.07 -26.43 -14.95
N ALA A 343 -6.78 -26.50 -15.28
CA ALA A 343 -6.33 -26.93 -16.61
C ALA A 343 -6.73 -28.39 -16.92
N LYS A 344 -6.70 -29.29 -15.94
CA LYS A 344 -7.17 -30.68 -16.12
C LYS A 344 -8.68 -30.76 -16.24
N ALA A 345 -9.43 -30.00 -15.44
CA ALA A 345 -10.89 -29.97 -15.51
C ALA A 345 -11.41 -29.42 -16.86
N GLY A 346 -10.67 -28.48 -17.49
CA GLY A 346 -11.00 -27.96 -18.81
C GLY A 346 -10.80 -28.96 -19.96
N VAL A 347 -9.91 -29.95 -19.79
CA VAL A 347 -9.63 -30.97 -20.82
C VAL A 347 -10.67 -32.09 -20.80
N GLU A 348 -11.23 -32.44 -19.65
CA GLU A 348 -12.21 -33.53 -19.54
C GLU A 348 -13.64 -33.12 -19.96
N SER A 349 -13.95 -31.83 -20.04
CA SER A 349 -15.28 -31.34 -20.46
C SER A 349 -15.49 -31.27 -21.99
N SER A 350 -14.52 -31.68 -22.81
CA SER A 350 -14.57 -31.54 -24.28
C SER A 350 -14.67 -32.87 -25.04
N SER A 351 -15.45 -33.83 -24.54
CA SER A 351 -15.78 -35.06 -25.29
C SER A 351 -17.28 -35.37 -25.32
N ALA A 352 -18.01 -34.62 -26.14
CA ALA A 352 -19.22 -35.09 -26.81
C ALA A 352 -19.03 -34.86 -28.31
N GLY A 353 -18.99 -35.96 -29.07
CA GLY A 353 -18.60 -36.02 -30.50
C GLY A 353 -19.55 -35.27 -31.46
N PRO A 354 -19.26 -35.35 -32.77
CA PRO A 354 -19.51 -36.61 -33.47
C PRO A 354 -18.46 -37.05 -34.51
N SER A 355 -18.56 -38.35 -34.77
CA SER A 355 -17.98 -39.24 -35.76
C SER A 355 -17.70 -38.67 -37.17
N GLY A 356 -16.58 -39.08 -37.77
CA GLY A 356 -16.52 -39.26 -39.24
C GLY A 356 -15.15 -39.11 -39.93
N HIS A 357 -14.52 -40.27 -40.20
CA HIS A 357 -13.62 -40.60 -41.33
C HIS A 357 -12.14 -40.16 -41.39
N ASN A 358 -11.28 -41.20 -41.25
CA ASN A 358 -10.01 -41.58 -41.90
C ASN A 358 -9.32 -40.58 -42.86
N GLU A 359 -7.99 -40.45 -42.74
CA GLU A 359 -7.02 -41.27 -43.50
C GLU A 359 -5.56 -40.97 -43.10
N ASP A 360 -4.72 -41.95 -43.41
CA ASP A 360 -3.31 -42.11 -43.09
C ASP A 360 -2.39 -40.96 -43.54
N THR A 361 -1.40 -40.62 -42.71
CA THR A 361 -0.04 -40.36 -43.23
C THR A 361 1.03 -40.57 -42.16
N LYS A 362 1.88 -41.58 -42.37
CA LYS A 362 3.20 -41.71 -41.75
C LYS A 362 4.13 -40.67 -42.38
N ASN A 363 4.92 -39.95 -41.57
CA ASN A 363 6.29 -39.63 -41.97
C ASN A 363 7.19 -39.33 -40.77
N GLU A 364 8.37 -39.93 -40.81
CA GLU A 364 9.50 -39.71 -39.92
C GLU A 364 10.10 -38.32 -40.13
N GLN A 365 10.63 -37.68 -39.07
CA GLN A 365 12.02 -37.20 -39.08
C GLN A 365 12.48 -36.60 -37.74
N ALA A 366 13.72 -36.96 -37.45
CA ALA A 366 14.69 -36.47 -36.49
C ALA A 366 14.64 -34.99 -36.07
N GLY A 367 15.17 -34.72 -34.87
CA GLY A 367 16.16 -33.66 -34.73
C GLY A 367 15.91 -32.62 -33.65
N ASP A 368 16.74 -32.74 -32.61
CA ASP A 368 17.62 -31.68 -32.13
C ASP A 368 17.22 -30.83 -30.91
N ALA A 369 18.16 -30.79 -29.98
CA ALA A 369 18.10 -30.15 -28.69
C ALA A 369 18.40 -28.65 -28.84
N SER A 370 17.38 -27.81 -28.69
CA SER A 370 17.56 -26.35 -28.69
C SER A 370 17.65 -25.79 -27.27
N THR A 371 18.89 -25.47 -26.90
CA THR A 371 19.27 -24.61 -25.78
C THR A 371 18.77 -23.18 -26.02
N SER A 372 17.82 -22.70 -25.22
CA SER A 372 17.29 -21.33 -25.34
C SER A 372 18.28 -20.31 -24.80
N LYS A 373 19.09 -19.73 -25.69
CA LYS A 373 19.96 -18.58 -25.43
C LYS A 373 19.07 -17.33 -25.29
N ARG A 374 19.02 -16.75 -24.09
CA ARG A 374 18.35 -15.46 -23.82
C ARG A 374 19.09 -14.33 -24.52
N GLU A 375 18.58 -13.89 -25.67
CA GLU A 375 19.00 -12.64 -26.30
C GLU A 375 18.29 -11.45 -25.64
N GLY A 376 19.05 -10.67 -24.87
CA GLY A 376 18.62 -9.36 -24.41
C GLY A 376 18.43 -8.43 -25.61
N ARG A 377 17.18 -8.15 -25.96
CA ARG A 377 16.79 -7.25 -27.05
C ARG A 377 17.31 -5.84 -26.77
N ALA A 378 18.53 -5.54 -27.22
CA ALA A 378 19.12 -4.21 -27.15
C ALA A 378 18.21 -3.23 -27.91
N LYS A 379 17.52 -2.36 -27.17
CA LYS A 379 16.66 -1.32 -27.76
C LYS A 379 17.49 -0.51 -28.75
N GLU A 380 17.04 -0.48 -30.00
CA GLU A 380 17.71 0.20 -31.11
C GLU A 380 17.79 1.71 -30.81
N ARG A 381 19.01 2.27 -30.85
CA ARG A 381 19.26 3.68 -30.50
C ARG A 381 19.10 4.55 -31.74
N ALA A 382 18.31 5.62 -31.63
CA ALA A 382 18.08 6.60 -32.69
C ALA A 382 18.55 8.00 -32.27
N CYS A 383 19.02 8.80 -33.23
CA CYS A 383 19.42 10.19 -33.00
C CYS A 383 18.17 11.05 -32.79
N ALA A 384 18.09 11.77 -31.66
CA ALA A 384 16.91 12.55 -31.33
C ALA A 384 16.62 13.71 -32.31
N LYS A 385 17.61 14.18 -33.09
CA LYS A 385 17.39 15.25 -34.07
C LYS A 385 17.04 14.77 -35.47
N CYS A 386 17.79 13.80 -36.00
CA CYS A 386 17.68 13.38 -37.40
C CYS A 386 17.01 12.01 -37.57
N GLY A 387 16.69 11.31 -36.48
CA GLY A 387 16.02 10.00 -36.54
C GLY A 387 16.90 8.84 -36.98
N THR A 388 18.12 9.09 -37.50
CA THR A 388 19.03 8.03 -37.95
C THR A 388 19.26 7.02 -36.84
N THR A 389 19.12 5.72 -37.16
CA THR A 389 19.39 4.64 -36.21
C THR A 389 20.87 4.23 -36.27
N GLN A 390 21.38 3.61 -35.22
CA GLN A 390 22.77 3.13 -35.19
C GLN A 390 23.05 2.13 -36.33
N LYS A 391 22.05 1.37 -36.79
CA LYS A 391 22.18 0.42 -37.91
C LYS A 391 22.33 1.10 -39.28
N GLN A 392 21.80 2.33 -39.41
CA GLN A 392 21.89 3.10 -40.65
C GLN A 392 23.25 3.78 -40.84
N ARG A 393 24.14 3.74 -39.84
CA ARG A 393 25.51 4.25 -39.98
C ARG A 393 26.43 3.19 -40.57
N GLY A 394 27.38 3.61 -41.41
CA GLY A 394 28.44 2.72 -41.90
C GLY A 394 29.30 2.15 -40.75
N SER A 395 29.89 0.98 -40.97
CA SER A 395 30.66 0.20 -39.97
C SER A 395 31.93 0.87 -39.42
N GLY A 396 32.27 2.09 -39.85
CA GLY A 396 33.38 2.89 -39.34
C GLY A 396 32.97 4.21 -38.67
N GLU A 397 31.67 4.52 -38.56
CA GLU A 397 31.24 5.79 -37.99
C GLU A 397 31.20 5.77 -36.44
N PRO A 398 31.49 6.90 -35.78
CA PRO A 398 31.50 6.98 -34.33
C PRO A 398 30.14 6.62 -33.71
N ALA A 399 30.17 5.94 -32.57
CA ALA A 399 28.96 5.63 -31.80
C ALA A 399 28.20 6.90 -31.39
N PHE A 400 26.88 6.78 -31.21
CA PHE A 400 26.07 7.90 -30.73
C PHE A 400 26.54 8.40 -29.37
N LYS A 401 26.64 9.72 -29.25
CA LYS A 401 27.00 10.40 -28.00
C LYS A 401 25.74 10.68 -27.19
N LYS A 402 25.82 10.49 -25.88
CA LYS A 402 24.76 10.87 -24.95
C LYS A 402 24.80 12.37 -24.69
N CYS A 403 23.65 12.97 -24.38
CA CYS A 403 23.61 14.31 -23.80
C CYS A 403 24.46 14.33 -22.52
N SER A 404 25.43 15.24 -22.44
CA SER A 404 26.38 15.31 -21.31
C SER A 404 25.72 15.69 -19.97
N ARG A 405 24.49 16.21 -19.98
CA ARG A 405 23.76 16.63 -18.78
C ARG A 405 22.81 15.55 -18.26
N CYS A 406 21.89 15.06 -19.10
CA CYS A 406 20.86 14.11 -18.67
C CYS A 406 21.21 12.64 -18.93
N MET A 407 22.19 12.36 -19.81
CA MET A 407 22.58 11.02 -20.27
C MET A 407 21.45 10.15 -20.86
N SER A 408 20.24 10.69 -21.05
CA SER A 408 19.04 9.96 -21.50
C SER A 408 18.83 10.00 -23.01
N THR A 409 19.28 11.07 -23.68
CA THR A 409 19.09 11.30 -25.12
C THR A 409 20.37 11.06 -25.91
N TYR A 410 20.27 10.49 -27.12
CA TYR A 410 21.40 10.13 -27.99
C TYR A 410 21.46 11.00 -29.25
N TYR A 411 22.69 11.32 -29.69
CA TYR A 411 22.96 12.12 -30.88
C TYR A 411 24.06 11.48 -31.74
N CYS A 412 23.90 11.50 -33.06
CA CYS A 412 24.92 11.02 -34.00
C CYS A 412 26.18 11.91 -34.04
N GLY A 413 26.08 13.15 -33.56
CA GLY A 413 27.19 14.09 -33.47
C GLY A 413 26.81 15.42 -32.81
N PRO A 414 27.80 16.30 -32.54
CA PRO A 414 27.58 17.58 -31.87
C PRO A 414 26.70 18.55 -32.66
N GLN A 415 26.64 18.43 -33.99
CA GLN A 415 25.74 19.23 -34.82
C GLN A 415 24.27 18.93 -34.51
N CYS A 416 23.89 17.66 -34.45
CA CYS A 416 22.54 17.24 -34.07
C CYS A 416 22.19 17.62 -32.63
N GLN A 417 23.14 17.53 -31.70
CA GLN A 417 22.92 17.97 -30.32
C GLN A 417 22.64 19.48 -30.22
N LYS A 418 23.45 20.31 -30.90
CA LYS A 418 23.25 21.77 -30.93
C LYS A 418 21.91 22.15 -31.58
N ALA A 419 21.54 21.48 -32.66
CA ALA A 419 20.28 21.72 -33.37
C ALA A 419 19.04 21.32 -32.55
N HIS A 420 19.10 20.21 -31.81
CA HIS A 420 18.00 19.77 -30.94
C HIS A 420 17.96 20.49 -29.59
N TRP A 421 19.02 21.21 -29.20
CA TRP A 421 19.15 21.78 -27.85
C TRP A 421 17.98 22.70 -27.45
N LYS A 422 17.44 23.51 -28.38
CA LYS A 422 16.31 24.40 -28.08
C LYS A 422 15.07 23.62 -27.63
N GLU A 423 14.81 22.47 -28.24
CA GLU A 423 13.68 21.57 -27.95
C GLU A 423 13.97 20.70 -26.71
N HIS A 424 15.21 20.25 -26.55
CA HIS A 424 15.62 19.37 -25.45
C HIS A 424 15.82 20.10 -24.11
N LYS A 425 16.26 21.36 -24.12
CA LYS A 425 16.56 22.16 -22.91
C LYS A 425 15.47 22.13 -21.84
N PRO A 426 14.17 22.34 -22.14
CA PRO A 426 13.12 22.35 -21.11
C PRO A 426 12.92 20.99 -20.42
N VAL A 427 13.29 19.87 -21.05
CA VAL A 427 13.13 18.52 -20.49
C VAL A 427 14.46 17.89 -20.03
N CYS A 428 15.57 18.63 -20.14
CA CYS A 428 16.90 18.14 -19.81
C CYS A 428 17.19 18.23 -18.31
N VAL A 429 16.79 17.20 -17.56
CA VAL A 429 17.09 17.06 -16.12
C VAL A 429 18.51 16.52 -15.94
N SER A 430 19.32 17.16 -15.08
CA SER A 430 20.67 16.64 -14.76
C SER A 430 20.54 15.27 -14.11
N ARG A 431 21.44 14.35 -14.50
CA ARG A 431 21.58 13.09 -13.79
C ARG A 431 22.17 13.30 -12.41
#